data_AF-A0A349P0Y0-F1
#
_entry.id   AF-A0A349P0Y0-F1
#
_cell.length_a   1.000
_cell.length_b   1.000
_cell.length_c   1.000
_cell.angle_alpha   90.00
_cell.angle_beta   90.00
_cell.angle_gamma   90.00
#
_symmetry.space_group_name_H-M   'P 1'
#
loop_
_entity.id
_entity.type
_entity.pdbx_description
1 polymer ?
#
loop_
_entity_poly.entity_id
_entity_poly.type
_entity_poly.pdbx_seq_one_letter_code
_entity_poly.pdbx_strand_id
1 'polypeptide(L)' 'MEDEDDVVVIKDSNGNTLSKGDSVVVIKDLKVKGSSSVVKRGTKVKNITLEDDGEHIMGVGDGVKGIALKACFLKKA' A
#
# COMPACT_ATOMS: atom_id res chain seq x y z
N MET A 1 -32.94 -0.89 -6.79
CA MET A 1 -31.86 -0.46 -7.70
C MET A 1 -30.65 -0.41 -6.80
N GLU A 2 -29.79 -1.42 -6.90
CA GLU A 2 -28.60 -1.55 -6.07
C GLU A 2 -27.53 -0.67 -6.71
N ASP A 3 -27.30 0.51 -6.13
CA ASP A 3 -26.10 1.28 -6.42
C ASP A 3 -24.94 0.51 -5.76
N GLU A 4 -24.29 -0.36 -6.54
CA GLU A 4 -23.02 -0.99 -6.18
C GLU A 4 -22.05 0.12 -5.79
N ASP A 5 -21.80 0.27 -4.49
CA ASP A 5 -20.78 1.13 -3.94
C ASP A 5 -19.51 0.96 -4.81
N ASP A 6 -19.00 2.06 -5.38
CA ASP A 6 -17.65 2.16 -5.94
C ASP A 6 -16.64 1.89 -4.81
N VAL A 7 -16.61 0.66 -4.32
CA VAL A 7 -15.62 0.18 -3.37
C VAL A 7 -14.34 0.18 -4.17
N VAL A 8 -13.49 1.17 -3.91
CA VAL A 8 -12.17 1.26 -4.49
C VAL A 8 -11.37 0.02 -4.05
N VAL A 9 -11.44 -1.04 -4.86
CA VAL A 9 -10.79 -2.32 -4.59
C VAL A 9 -9.32 -2.19 -4.97
N ILE A 10 -8.50 -1.84 -3.99
CA ILE A 10 -7.05 -1.84 -4.17
C ILE A 10 -6.54 -3.28 -4.13
N LYS A 11 -5.79 -3.66 -5.15
CA LYS A 11 -5.15 -4.98 -5.25
C LYS A 11 -3.64 -4.85 -5.12
N ASP A 12 -3.03 -5.84 -4.50
CA ASP A 12 -1.57 -5.96 -4.43
C ASP A 12 -0.97 -6.42 -5.78
N SER A 13 0.36 -6.55 -5.85
CA SER A 13 1.08 -7.04 -7.03
C SER A 13 0.67 -8.45 -7.49
N ASN A 14 0.03 -9.24 -6.64
CA ASN A 14 -0.42 -10.60 -6.94
C ASN A 14 -1.92 -10.66 -7.26
N GLY A 15 -2.63 -9.53 -7.22
CA GLY A 15 -4.07 -9.45 -7.44
C GLY A 15 -4.93 -9.69 -6.18
N ASN A 16 -4.32 -9.74 -5.00
CA ASN A 16 -5.06 -9.89 -3.74
C ASN A 16 -5.69 -8.56 -3.33
N THR A 17 -6.98 -8.58 -2.98
CA THR A 17 -7.65 -7.42 -2.40
C THR A 17 -7.03 -7.04 -1.06
N LEU A 18 -6.63 -5.79 -0.95
CA LEU A 18 -6.13 -5.18 0.28
C LEU A 18 -7.29 -4.56 1.04
N SER A 19 -7.16 -4.48 2.36
CA SER A 19 -8.15 -3.86 3.23
C SER A 19 -7.48 -2.90 4.21
N LYS A 20 -8.22 -1.90 4.69
CA LYS A 20 -7.73 -0.98 5.71
C LYS A 20 -7.37 -1.76 6.98
N GLY A 21 -6.17 -1.53 7.51
CA GLY A 21 -5.60 -2.23 8.65
C GLY A 21 -4.73 -3.44 8.31
N ASP A 22 -4.67 -3.87 7.04
CA ASP A 22 -3.82 -4.98 6.63
C ASP A 22 -2.32 -4.67 6.77
N SER A 23 -1.52 -5.72 6.61
CA SER A 23 -0.07 -5.65 6.47
C SER A 23 0.36 -6.13 5.09
N VAL A 24 1.32 -5.41 4.51
CA VAL A 24 1.89 -5.70 3.19
C VAL A 24 3.41 -5.66 3.26
N VAL A 25 4.07 -6.36 2.34
CA VAL A 25 5.51 -6.39 2.17
C VAL A 25 5.86 -5.75 0.84
N VAL A 26 6.86 -4.88 0.86
CA VAL A 26 7.39 -4.24 -0.33
C VAL A 26 8.22 -5.24 -1.12
N ILE A 27 7.89 -5.44 -2.41
CA ILE A 27 8.56 -6.45 -3.26
C ILE A 27 9.75 -5.89 -4.06
N LYS A 28 9.94 -4.57 -4.09
CA LYS A 28 11.02 -3.87 -4.81
C LYS A 28 11.51 -2.66 -4.03
N ASP A 29 12.74 -2.21 -4.24
CA ASP A 29 13.24 -0.99 -3.60
C ASP A 29 12.55 0.24 -4.20
N LEU A 30 11.91 1.03 -3.34
CA LEU A 30 11.15 2.22 -3.73
C LEU A 30 11.75 3.46 -3.07
N LYS A 31 12.03 4.49 -3.87
CA LYS A 31 12.43 5.79 -3.34
C LYS A 31 11.18 6.58 -2.96
N VAL A 32 11.13 7.06 -1.72
CA VAL A 32 10.02 7.90 -1.26
C VAL A 32 10.14 9.27 -1.91
N LYS A 33 9.11 9.69 -2.65
CA LYS A 33 9.08 11.02 -3.25
C LYS A 33 9.00 12.07 -2.13
N GLY A 34 9.90 13.06 -2.15
CA GLY A 34 9.98 14.08 -1.09
C GLY A 34 10.86 13.69 0.11
N SER A 35 11.58 12.57 0.06
CA SER A 35 12.57 12.20 1.08
C SER A 35 13.81 11.55 0.45
N SER A 36 14.92 11.59 1.18
CA SER A 36 16.15 10.86 0.81
C SER A 36 16.08 9.37 1.20
N SER A 37 15.00 8.96 1.88
CA SER A 37 14.80 7.60 2.35
C SER A 37 14.35 6.66 1.24
N VAL A 38 14.93 5.48 1.23
CA VAL A 38 14.58 4.38 0.32
C VAL A 38 13.92 3.28 1.14
N VAL A 39 12.71 2.90 0.75
CA VAL A 39 12.01 1.73 1.29
C VAL A 39 12.58 0.51 0.59
N LYS A 40 13.30 -0.33 1.33
CA LYS A 40 13.94 -1.49 0.74
C LYS A 40 12.95 -2.61 0.45
N ARG A 41 13.28 -3.46 -0.51
CA ARG A 41 12.59 -4.74 -0.70
C ARG A 41 12.62 -5.53 0.61
N GLY A 42 11.47 -6.08 0.98
CA GLY A 42 11.28 -6.83 2.23
C GLY A 42 10.81 -5.97 3.39
N THR A 43 10.76 -4.64 3.27
CA THR A 43 10.16 -3.79 4.30
C THR A 43 8.69 -4.15 4.48
N LYS A 44 8.32 -4.47 5.72
CA LYS A 44 6.93 -4.72 6.11
C LYS A 44 6.26 -3.39 6.45
N VAL A 45 5.16 -3.11 5.75
CA VAL A 45 4.29 -1.96 5.99
C VAL A 45 3.04 -2.47 6.67
N LYS A 46 2.76 -1.96 7.86
CA LYS A 46 1.61 -2.36 8.67
C LYS A 46 0.63 -1.22 8.83
N ASN A 47 -0.60 -1.55 9.20
CA ASN A 47 -1.67 -0.58 9.42
C ASN A 47 -1.90 0.28 8.17
N ILE A 48 -2.11 -0.39 7.03
CA ILE A 48 -2.32 0.29 5.76
C ILE A 48 -3.70 0.95 5.71
N THR A 49 -3.80 2.06 5.00
CA THR A 49 -5.03 2.74 4.63
C THR A 49 -5.09 2.80 3.12
N LEU A 50 -6.24 2.42 2.56
CA LEU A 50 -6.49 2.51 1.13
C LEU A 50 -6.86 3.95 0.79
N GLU A 51 -6.26 4.51 -0.26
CA GLU A 51 -6.64 5.82 -0.78
C GLU A 51 -7.75 5.68 -1.83
N ASP A 52 -8.53 6.74 -2.01
CA ASP A 52 -9.64 6.76 -2.98
C ASP A 52 -9.17 6.71 -4.45
N ASP A 53 -7.87 6.88 -4.70
CA ASP A 53 -7.24 6.80 -6.04
C ASP A 53 -7.14 5.37 -6.58
N GLY A 54 -7.29 4.34 -5.74
CA GLY A 54 -7.30 2.93 -6.17
C GLY A 54 -5.94 2.32 -6.47
N GLU A 55 -4.89 3.13 -6.67
CA GLU A 55 -3.53 2.64 -6.91
C GLU A 55 -2.60 2.78 -5.69
N HIS A 56 -2.95 3.65 -4.74
CA HIS A 56 -2.07 4.05 -3.64
C HIS A 56 -2.60 3.59 -2.29
N ILE A 57 -1.67 3.22 -1.40
CA ILE A 57 -1.95 2.99 0.02
C ILE A 57 -1.03 3.86 0.86
N MET A 58 -1.52 4.26 2.02
CA MET A 58 -0.70 4.84 3.08
C MET A 58 -0.44 3.83 4.18
N GLY A 59 0.73 3.83 4.80
CA GLY A 59 0.99 2.94 5.92
C GLY A 59 2.19 3.34 6.77
N VAL A 60 2.58 2.43 7.66
CA VAL A 60 3.76 2.59 8.51
C VAL A 60 4.82 1.58 8.10
N GLY A 61 5.94 2.05 7.55
CA GLY A 61 7.08 1.23 7.13
C GLY A 61 8.39 1.79 7.68
N ASP A 62 9.27 0.91 8.17
CA ASP A 62 10.60 1.27 8.69
C ASP A 62 10.59 2.39 9.76
N GLY A 63 9.54 2.44 10.59
CA GLY A 63 9.35 3.48 11.61
C GLY A 63 8.81 4.82 11.09
N VAL A 64 8.68 4.99 9.77
CA VAL A 64 8.07 6.18 9.15
C VAL A 64 6.57 5.95 8.98
N LYS A 65 5.76 6.82 9.57
CA LYS A 65 4.30 6.82 9.42
C LYS A 65 3.88 7.70 8.25
N GLY A 66 2.84 7.30 7.53
CA GLY A 66 2.24 8.13 6.46
C GLY A 66 3.00 8.08 5.14
N ILE A 67 3.70 6.97 4.85
CA ILE A 67 4.32 6.80 3.54
C ILE A 67 3.26 6.34 2.54
N ALA A 68 3.13 7.07 1.43
CA ALA A 68 2.29 6.67 0.31
C ALA A 68 3.08 5.75 -0.64
N LEU A 69 2.56 4.56 -0.90
CA LEU A 69 3.18 3.54 -1.75
C LEU A 69 2.16 3.02 -2.77
N LYS A 70 2.61 2.72 -3.99
CA LYS A 70 1.75 2.09 -5.00
C LYS A 70 1.53 0.61 -4.70
N ALA A 71 0.29 0.16 -4.70
CA ALA A 71 -0.11 -1.21 -4.38
C ALA A 71 0.49 -2.27 -5.33
N CYS A 72 0.76 -1.91 -6.58
CA CYS A 72 1.44 -2.77 -7.56
C CYS A 72 2.87 -3.19 -7.17
N PHE A 73 3.49 -2.53 -6.18
CA PHE A 73 4.82 -2.89 -5.65
C PHE A 73 4.75 -3.49 -4.24
N LEU A 74 3.55 -3.83 -3.79
CA LEU A 74 3.26 -4.39 -2.49
C LEU A 74 2.72 -5.80 -2.66
N LYS A 75 2.88 -6.62 -1.64
CA LYS A 75 2.34 -7.97 -1.55
C LYS A 75 1.70 -8.14 -0.19
N LYS A 76 0.49 -8.67 -0.10
CA LYS A 76 -0.16 -9.00 1.17
C LYS A 76 0.73 -9.94 1.99
N ALA A 77 0.95 -9.56 3.26
CA ALA A 77 1.86 -10.21 4.20
C ALA A 77 1.17 -11.29 5.02
#